data_AF-A0A0F8ZBU4-F1
#
_entry.id   AF-A0A0F8ZBU4-F1
#
_cell.length_a   1.000
_cell.length_b   1.000
_cell.length_c   1.000
_cell.angle_alpha   90.00
_cell.angle_beta   90.00
_cell.angle_gamma   90.00
#
_symmetry.space_group_name_H-M   'P 1'
#
loop_
_entity.id
_entity.type
_entity.pdbx_description
1 polymer ?
#
loop_
_entity_poly.entity_id
_entity_poly.type
_entity_poly.pdbx_seq_one_letter_code
_entity_poly.pdbx_strand_id
1 'polypeptide(L)' 'MSSEIMDVEALAAYLRIPRWSVYRLAAAGRLPGAKVGRHWRFHKALVDEWLIANGRKNLARHEQSGPAPRPGA' A
#
# COMPACT_ATOMS: atom_id res chain seq x y z
N MET A 1 8.09 -5.10 20.82
CA MET A 1 7.52 -5.30 19.46
C MET A 1 8.55 -4.80 18.47
N SER A 2 8.98 -5.66 17.55
CA SER A 2 10.22 -5.46 16.78
C SER A 2 10.06 -4.36 15.72
N SER A 3 10.71 -3.21 15.96
CA SER A 3 10.82 -2.09 15.02
C SER A 3 11.73 -2.44 13.85
N GLU A 4 11.28 -3.35 13.00
CA GLU A 4 12.04 -3.80 11.84
C GLU A 4 11.90 -2.77 10.70
N ILE A 5 13.03 -2.16 10.36
CA ILE A 5 13.12 -1.21 9.25
C ILE A 5 13.57 -1.96 8.00
N MET A 6 12.73 -1.92 6.97
CA MET A 6 12.99 -2.47 5.65
C MET A 6 13.50 -1.39 4.69
N ASP A 7 14.35 -1.79 3.77
CA ASP A 7 14.67 -0.99 2.59
C ASP A 7 13.69 -1.29 1.44
N VAL A 8 13.95 -0.70 0.27
CA VAL A 8 13.10 -0.88 -0.92
C VAL A 8 13.10 -2.32 -1.41
N GLU A 9 14.21 -3.05 -1.29
CA GLU A 9 14.33 -4.43 -1.77
C GLU A 9 13.58 -5.39 -0.87
N ALA A 10 13.79 -5.28 0.44
CA ALA A 10 13.06 -6.03 1.45
C ALA A 10 11.55 -5.75 1.35
N LEU A 11 11.14 -4.48 1.17
CA LEU A 11 9.74 -4.14 1.00
C LEU A 11 9.15 -4.69 -0.30
N ALA A 12 9.89 -4.64 -1.40
CA ALA A 12 9.47 -5.19 -2.68
C ALA A 12 9.24 -6.71 -2.58
N ALA A 13 10.15 -7.42 -1.92
CA ALA A 13 10.01 -8.84 -1.63
C ALA A 13 8.82 -9.13 -0.71
N TYR A 14 8.65 -8.32 0.33
CA TYR A 14 7.55 -8.46 1.30
C TYR A 14 6.17 -8.28 0.64
N LEU A 15 6.00 -7.22 -0.14
CA LEU A 15 4.75 -6.93 -0.86
C LEU A 15 4.57 -7.77 -2.13
N ARG A 16 5.61 -8.52 -2.54
CA ARG A 16 5.68 -9.24 -3.82
C ARG A 16 5.38 -8.34 -5.02
N ILE A 17 5.89 -7.10 -4.99
CA ILE A 17 5.77 -6.14 -6.10
C ILE A 17 7.14 -5.73 -6.62
N PRO A 18 7.24 -5.27 -7.88
CA PRO A 18 8.50 -4.75 -8.41
C PRO A 18 9.02 -3.53 -7.64
N ARG A 19 10.34 -3.39 -7.52
CA ARG A 19 11.00 -2.23 -6.87
C ARG A 19 10.55 -0.88 -7.41
N TRP A 20 10.35 -0.77 -8.72
CA TRP A 20 9.89 0.47 -9.35
C TRP A 20 8.49 0.90 -8.86
N SER A 21 7.61 -0.07 -8.56
CA SER A 21 6.31 0.20 -7.96
C SER A 21 6.44 0.70 -6.53
N VAL A 22 7.36 0.13 -5.74
CA VAL A 22 7.66 0.63 -4.39
C VAL A 22 8.11 2.09 -4.46
N TYR A 23 9.06 2.43 -5.34
CA TYR A 23 9.51 3.81 -5.52
C TYR A 23 8.37 4.75 -5.90
N ARG A 24 7.51 4.35 -6.85
CA ARG A 24 6.34 5.15 -7.24
C ARG A 24 5.38 5.38 -6.10
N LEU A 25 5.07 4.34 -5.32
CA LEU A 25 4.13 4.43 -4.21
C LEU A 25 4.68 5.28 -3.06
N ALA A 26 5.97 5.12 -2.75
CA ALA A 26 6.66 5.92 -1.74
C ALA A 26 6.75 7.39 -2.16
N ALA A 27 7.14 7.67 -3.42
CA ALA A 27 7.20 9.03 -3.95
C ALA A 27 5.83 9.70 -4.04
N ALA A 28 4.77 8.94 -4.31
CA ALA A 28 3.39 9.44 -4.31
C ALA A 28 2.80 9.61 -2.91
N GLY A 29 3.55 9.31 -1.83
CA GLY A 29 3.05 9.35 -0.46
C GLY A 29 1.96 8.32 -0.18
N ARG A 30 1.81 7.31 -1.04
CA ARG A 30 0.78 6.27 -0.92
C ARG A 30 1.22 5.11 -0.05
N LEU A 31 2.51 5.01 0.26
CA LEU A 31 3.08 3.93 1.06
C LEU A 31 3.86 4.54 2.24
N PRO A 32 3.62 4.07 3.48
CA PRO A 32 4.23 4.66 4.66
C PRO A 32 5.73 4.33 4.72
N GLY A 33 6.55 5.33 4.39
CA GLY A 33 7.98 5.27 4.44
C GLY A 33 8.59 6.65 4.65
N ALA A 34 9.79 6.68 5.21
CA ALA A 34 10.57 7.89 5.38
C ALA A 34 11.76 7.88 4.44
N LYS A 35 12.00 9.01 3.77
CA LYS A 35 13.22 9.21 2.99
C LYS A 35 14.30 9.73 3.93
N VAL A 36 15.27 8.88 4.24
CA VAL A 36 16.40 9.20 5.13
C VAL A 36 17.66 9.33 4.28
N GLY A 37 18.09 10.57 4.04
CA GLY A 37 19.16 10.88 3.11
C GLY A 37 18.81 10.47 1.67
N ARG A 38 19.58 9.53 1.10
CA ARG A 38 19.39 9.00 -0.26
C ARG A 38 18.59 7.70 -0.31
N HIS A 39 18.19 7.16 0.84
CA HIS A 39 17.55 5.85 0.94
C HIS A 39 16.14 5.98 1.50
N TRP A 40 15.24 5.12 1.03
CA TRP A 40 13.93 4.95 1.65
C TRP A 40 13.99 3.91 2.76
N ARG A 41 13.32 4.20 3.86
CA ARG A 41 13.18 3.33 5.02
C ARG A 41 11.71 3.12 5.32
N PHE A 42 11.32 1.88 5.52
CA PHE A 42 9.94 1.48 5.74
C PHE A 42 9.84 0.71 7.04
N HIS A 43 9.00 1.18 7.96
CA HIS A 43 8.73 0.42 9.17
C HIS A 43 7.72 -0.68 8.84
N LYS A 44 8.09 -1.93 9.09
CA LYS A 44 7.22 -3.08 8.81
C LYS A 44 5.84 -2.94 9.45
N ALA A 45 5.78 -2.53 10.72
CA ALA A 45 4.52 -2.29 11.42
C ALA A 45 3.58 -1.30 10.68
N LEU A 46 4.12 -0.19 10.16
CA LEU A 46 3.32 0.78 9.41
C LEU A 46 2.86 0.23 8.06
N VAL A 47 3.72 -0.53 7.38
CA VAL A 47 3.36 -1.18 6.11
C VAL A 47 2.25 -2.21 6.33
N ASP A 48 2.33 -3.01 7.40
CA ASP A 48 1.33 -4.00 7.76
C ASP A 48 -0.03 -3.34 8.05
N GLU A 49 -0.05 -2.28 8.85
CA GLU A 49 -1.26 -1.48 9.11
C GLU A 49 -1.84 -0.88 7.82
N TRP A 50 -0.97 -0.38 6.94
CA TRP A 50 -1.39 0.16 5.65
C TRP A 50 -2.01 -0.91 4.73
N LEU A 51 -1.46 -2.14 4.69
CA LEU A 51 -2.06 -3.24 3.92
C LEU A 51 -3.49 -3.51 4.40
N ILE A 52 -3.68 -3.61 5.71
CA ILE A 52 -4.99 -3.88 6.33
C ILE A 52 -5.97 -2.75 5.99
N ALA A 53 -5.53 -1.50 6.10
CA ALA A 53 -6.36 -0.33 5.77
C ALA A 53 -6.75 -0.28 4.28
N ASN A 54 -5.82 -0.57 3.37
CA ASN A 54 -6.10 -0.55 1.93
C ASN A 54 -6.96 -1.73 1.46
N GLY A 55 -6.80 -2.92 2.06
CA GLY A 55 -7.68 -4.07 1.79
C GLY A 55 -9.14 -3.73 2.08
N ARG A 56 -9.40 -3.06 3.22
CA ARG A 56 -10.75 -2.60 3.60
C ARG A 56 -11.31 -1.54 2.65
N LYS A 57 -10.49 -0.59 2.20
CA LYS A 57 -10.92 0.45 1.24
C LYS A 57 -11.36 -0.10 -0.12
N ASN A 58 -10.73 -1.18 -0.59
CA ASN A 58 -11.11 -1.80 -1.84
C ASN A 58 -12.42 -2.59 -1.72
N LEU A 59 -12.68 -3.24 -0.58
CA LEU A 59 -13.95 -3.93 -0.33
C LEU A 59 -15.12 -2.93 -0.24
N ALA A 60 -14.97 -1.84 0.51
CA ALA A 60 -16.01 -0.83 0.67
C ALA A 60 -16.36 -0.10 -0.65
N ARG A 61 -15.41 -0.01 -1.59
CA ARG A 61 -15.66 0.58 -2.92
C ARG A 61 -16.48 -0.35 -3.81
N HIS A 62 -16.34 -1.67 -3.63
CA HIS A 62 -17.11 -2.66 -4.37
C HIS A 62 -18.57 -2.76 -3.89
N GLU A 63 -18.86 -2.44 -2.63
CA GLU A 63 -20.23 -2.40 -2.10
C GLU A 63 -21.04 -1.17 -2.58
N GLN A 64 -20.39 -0.13 -3.11
CA GLN A 64 -21.06 1.06 -3.66
C GLN A 64 -21.34 0.98 -5.16
N SER A 65 -20.76 0.01 -5.88
CA SER A 65 -21.24 -0.38 -7.21
C SER A 65 -22.30 -1.47 -7.07
N GLY A 66 -23.42 -1.14 -6.41
CA GLY A 66 -24.64 -1.91 -6.63
C GLY A 66 -24.92 -1.96 -8.15
N PRO A 67 -25.49 -3.06 -8.67
CA PRO A 67 -25.78 -3.16 -10.10
C PRO A 67 -26.57 -1.92 -10.51
N ALA A 68 -26.07 -1.20 -11.52
CA ALA A 68 -26.74 -0.02 -12.04
C ALA A 68 -28.23 -0.34 -12.26
N PRO A 69 -29.16 0.53 -11.85
CA PRO A 69 -30.57 0.30 -12.11
C PRO A 69 -30.75 0.10 -13.62
N ARG A 70 -31.31 -1.05 -14.01
CA ARG A 70 -31.63 -1.33 -15.42
C ARG A 70 -32.59 -0.24 -15.89
N PRO A 71 -32.27 0.54 -16.94
CA PRO A 71 -33.24 1.44 -17.52
C PRO A 71 -34.22 0.62 -18.37
N GLY A 72 -35.52 0.68 -18.03
CA GLY A 72 -36.65 0.06 -18.75
C GLY A 72 -36.76 -1.46 -18.52
N ALA A 73 -37.91 -2.05 -18.18
CA ALA A 73 -39.25 -1.92 -18.77
C ALA A 73 -39.25 -2.20 -20.27
#